data_AF-A0A850RF40-F1
#
_entry.id   AF-A0A850RF40-F1
#
_cell.length_a   1.000
_cell.length_b   1.000
_cell.length_c   1.000
_cell.angle_alpha   90.00
_cell.angle_beta   90.00
_cell.angle_gamma   90.00
#
_symmetry.space_group_name_H-M   'P 1'
#
loop_
_entity.id
_entity.type
_entity.pdbx_description
1 polymer ?
#
loop_
_entity_poly.entity_id
_entity_poly.type
_entity_poly.pdbx_seq_one_letter_code
_entity_poly.pdbx_strand_id
1 'polypeptide(L)'
;MRLALYLSVFANLILALESWNLLPERVAIHFGAGGVPDGWGSSLTATGLSVGLSLLLFGVLTCSADLVRRVHGFTSDSKRSARRCSGFCWWPSG
;
A
#
# COMPACT_ATOMS: atom_id res chain seq x y z
N MET A 1 -4.62 -7.46 10.53
CA MET A 1 -3.92 -6.44 9.71
C MET A 1 -4.67 -6.08 8.43
N ARG A 2 -5.07 -7.04 7.58
CA ARG A 2 -5.82 -6.72 6.33
C ARG A 2 -7.15 -6.00 6.57
N LEU A 3 -7.90 -6.41 7.59
CA LEU A 3 -9.16 -5.73 7.97
C LEU A 3 -8.92 -4.25 8.28
N ALA A 4 -7.90 -3.91 9.07
CA ALA A 4 -7.57 -2.53 9.39
C ALA A 4 -7.21 -1.73 8.12
N LEU A 5 -6.42 -2.30 7.21
CA LEU A 5 -6.10 -1.67 5.93
C LEU A 5 -7.38 -1.40 5.11
N TYR A 6 -8.28 -2.37 4.99
CA TYR A 6 -9.54 -2.20 4.27
C TYR A 6 -10.43 -1.14 4.91
N LEU A 7 -10.56 -1.15 6.23
CA LEU A 7 -11.34 -0.15 6.96
C LEU A 7 -10.75 1.26 6.79
N SER A 8 -9.42 1.40 6.89
CA SER A 8 -8.75 2.69 6.69
C SER A 8 -8.93 3.23 5.28
N VAL A 9 -8.81 2.37 4.27
CA VAL A 9 -9.00 2.79 2.86
C VAL A 9 -10.45 3.14 2.59
N PHE A 10 -11.39 2.35 3.11
CA PHE A 10 -12.81 2.64 2.97
C PHE A 10 -13.21 3.95 3.66
N ALA A 11 -12.71 4.18 4.88
CA ALA A 11 -12.89 5.44 5.58
C ALA A 11 -12.29 6.64 4.80
N ASN A 12 -11.08 6.50 4.26
CA ASN A 12 -10.46 7.55 3.44
C ASN A 12 -11.22 7.81 2.14
N LEU A 13 -11.79 6.78 1.51
CA LEU A 13 -12.62 6.96 0.31
C LEU A 13 -13.91 7.73 0.64
N ILE A 14 -14.58 7.38 1.74
CA ILE A 14 -15.75 8.14 2.21
C ILE A 14 -15.37 9.60 2.49
N LEU A 15 -14.29 9.83 3.24
CA LEU A 15 -13.82 11.18 3.54
C LEU A 15 -13.46 11.97 2.28
N ALA A 16 -12.82 11.33 1.29
CA ALA A 16 -12.50 11.98 0.03
C ALA A 16 -13.77 12.37 -0.74
N LEU A 17 -14.79 11.50 -0.78
CA LEU A 17 -16.06 11.83 -1.43
C LEU A 17 -16.83 12.93 -0.70
N GLU A 18 -16.91 12.88 0.64
CA GLU A 18 -17.54 13.93 1.44
C GLU A 18 -16.81 15.27 1.31
N SER A 19 -15.49 15.24 1.11
CA SER A 19 -14.70 16.44 0.93
C SER A 19 -15.18 17.25 -0.29
N TRP A 20 -15.71 16.62 -1.33
CA TRP A 20 -16.30 17.33 -2.47
C TRP A 20 -17.33 18.39 -2.05
N ASN A 21 -18.19 18.06 -1.09
CA ASN A 21 -19.27 18.93 -0.63
C ASN A 21 -18.76 20.06 0.29
N LEU A 22 -17.57 19.90 0.85
CA LEU A 22 -16.96 20.83 1.81
C LEU A 22 -15.93 21.75 1.15
N LEU A 23 -15.30 21.31 0.05
CA LEU A 23 -14.27 22.07 -0.62
C LEU A 23 -14.90 23.19 -1.45
N PRO A 24 -14.31 24.40 -1.43
CA PRO A 24 -14.70 25.46 -2.35
C PRO A 24 -14.43 25.04 -3.79
N GLU A 25 -15.11 25.69 -4.75
CA GLU A 25 -14.93 25.39 -6.19
C GLU A 25 -13.47 25.55 -6.64
N ARG A 26 -12.66 26.35 -5.93
CA ARG A 26 -11.25 26.59 -6.23
C ARG A 26 -10.36 26.22 -5.05
N VAL A 27 -9.47 25.25 -5.26
CA VAL A 27 -8.62 24.66 -4.22
C VAL A 27 -7.17 24.71 -4.68
N ALA A 28 -6.27 25.07 -3.77
CA ALA A 28 -4.84 24.99 -4.03
C ALA A 28 -4.41 23.52 -4.12
N ILE A 29 -3.96 23.10 -5.30
CA ILE A 29 -3.48 21.74 -5.59
C ILE A 29 -1.95 21.66 -5.64
N HIS A 30 -1.29 22.81 -5.76
CA HIS A 30 0.16 22.93 -5.76
C HIS A 30 0.56 24.17 -4.96
N PHE A 31 1.63 24.02 -4.19
CA PHE A 31 2.21 25.07 -3.37
C PHE A 31 3.67 25.26 -3.79
N GLY A 32 4.01 26.50 -4.12
CA GLY A 32 5.34 26.89 -4.54
C GLY A 32 6.29 27.13 -3.37
N ALA A 33 7.46 27.68 -3.70
CA ALA A 33 8.44 28.10 -2.68
C ALA A 33 7.82 29.12 -1.71
N GLY A 34 8.01 28.90 -0.42
CA GLY A 34 7.42 29.75 0.63
C GLY A 34 5.97 29.39 1.02
N GLY A 35 5.41 28.28 0.50
CA GLY A 35 4.09 27.80 0.90
C GLY A 35 2.93 28.60 0.30
N VAL A 36 3.21 29.45 -0.71
CA VAL A 36 2.20 30.21 -1.42
C VAL A 36 1.54 29.31 -2.48
N PRO A 37 0.20 29.25 -2.53
CA PRO A 37 -0.50 28.47 -3.55
C PRO A 37 -0.34 29.10 -4.93
N ASP A 38 0.40 28.42 -5.81
CA ASP A 38 0.71 28.84 -7.19
C ASP A 38 -0.05 27.99 -8.23
N GLY A 39 -0.54 26.80 -7.85
CA GLY A 39 -1.42 25.96 -8.68
C GLY A 39 -2.79 25.75 -8.04
N TRP A 40 -3.83 26.13 -8.78
CA TRP A 40 -5.22 26.03 -8.35
C TRP A 40 -5.98 25.07 -9.26
N GLY A 41 -6.79 24.20 -8.66
CA GLY A 41 -7.66 23.26 -9.34
C GLY A 41 -9.10 23.37 -8.84
N SER A 42 -10.00 22.62 -9.47
CA SER A 42 -11.36 22.50 -8.99
C SER A 42 -11.46 21.54 -7.80
N SER A 43 -12.58 21.60 -7.07
CA SER A 43 -12.96 20.63 -6.04
C SER A 43 -12.92 19.19 -6.58
N LEU A 44 -13.34 18.99 -7.84
CA LEU A 44 -13.23 17.73 -8.57
C LEU A 44 -11.79 17.24 -8.70
N THR A 45 -10.88 18.12 -9.12
CA THR A 45 -9.46 17.74 -9.28
C THR A 45 -8.84 17.35 -7.94
N ALA A 46 -9.11 18.11 -6.87
CA ALA A 46 -8.59 17.82 -5.53
C ALA A 46 -9.15 16.50 -4.97
N THR A 47 -10.45 16.27 -5.14
CA THR A 47 -11.11 15.03 -4.72
C THR A 47 -10.59 13.84 -5.51
N GLY A 48 -10.47 13.98 -6.84
CA GLY A 48 -9.93 12.95 -7.72
C GLY A 48 -8.50 12.57 -7.39
N LEU A 49 -7.64 13.54 -7.08
CA LEU A 49 -6.27 13.30 -6.61
C LEU A 49 -6.25 12.51 -5.29
N SER A 50 -7.12 12.88 -4.35
CA SER A 50 -7.21 12.21 -3.04
C SER A 50 -7.68 10.76 -3.17
N VAL A 51 -8.69 10.51 -4.01
CA VAL A 51 -9.18 9.16 -4.33
C VAL A 51 -8.09 8.35 -5.05
N GLY A 52 -7.47 8.93 -6.07
CA GLY A 52 -6.41 8.29 -6.85
C GLY A 52 -5.21 7.88 -5.99
N LEU A 53 -4.74 8.78 -5.12
CA LEU A 53 -3.66 8.51 -4.18
C LEU A 53 -4.05 7.40 -3.19
N SER A 54 -5.27 7.42 -2.67
CA SER A 54 -5.77 6.40 -1.74
C SER A 54 -5.79 5.00 -2.38
N LEU A 55 -6.26 4.89 -3.62
CA LEU A 55 -6.27 3.63 -4.37
C LEU A 55 -4.87 3.15 -4.72
N LEU A 56 -3.99 4.07 -5.12
CA LEU A 56 -2.58 3.77 -5.41
C LEU A 56 -1.86 3.23 -4.17
N LEU A 57 -2.00 3.90 -3.03
CA LEU A 57 -1.42 3.46 -1.76
C LEU A 57 -1.98 2.11 -1.33
N PHE A 58 -3.29 1.91 -1.47
CA PHE A 58 -3.93 0.62 -1.18
C PHE A 58 -3.35 -0.52 -2.02
N GLY A 59 -3.17 -0.29 -3.32
CA GLY A 59 -2.54 -1.25 -4.23
C GLY A 59 -1.11 -1.57 -3.81
N VAL A 60 -0.28 -0.56 -3.57
CA VAL A 60 1.12 -0.71 -3.15
C VAL A 60 1.22 -1.49 -1.85
N LEU A 61 0.41 -1.16 -0.85
CA LEU A 61 0.45 -1.81 0.47
C LEU A 61 -0.09 -3.25 0.43
N THR A 62 -1.06 -3.54 -0.43
CA THR A 62 -1.57 -4.90 -0.61
C THR A 62 -0.55 -5.77 -1.36
N CYS A 63 0.04 -5.24 -2.44
CA CYS A 63 1.08 -5.91 -3.21
C CYS A 63 2.35 -6.16 -2.39
N SER A 64 2.79 -5.19 -1.57
CA SER A 64 3.95 -5.36 -0.71
C SER A 64 3.70 -6.43 0.36
N ALA A 65 2.51 -6.46 0.97
CA ALA A 65 2.14 -7.50 1.91
C ALA A 65 2.12 -8.90 1.27
N ASP A 66 1.68 -9.02 0.02
CA ASP A 66 1.69 -10.30 -0.70
C ASP A 66 3.10 -10.71 -1.13
N LEU A 67 3.94 -9.76 -1.56
CA LEU A 67 5.34 -10.01 -1.91
C LEU A 67 6.13 -10.51 -0.70
N VAL A 68 6.00 -9.84 0.46
CA VAL A 68 6.66 -10.23 1.71
C VAL A 68 6.26 -11.65 2.12
N ARG A 69 4.98 -12.01 1.98
CA ARG A 69 4.51 -13.39 2.26
C ARG A 69 5.10 -14.42 1.30
N ARG A 70 5.21 -14.10 0.01
CA ARG A 70 5.84 -15.00 -0.97
C ARG A 70 7.32 -15.22 -0.63
N VAL A 71 8.07 -14.16 -0.35
CA VAL A 71 9.50 -14.24 0.03
C VAL A 71 9.71 -15.04 1.32
N HIS A 72 8.88 -14.83 2.35
CA HIS A 72 8.95 -15.62 3.58
C HIS A 72 8.58 -17.09 3.37
N GLY A 73 7.66 -17.39 2.45
CA GLY A 73 7.35 -18.76 2.04
C GLY A 73 8.57 -19.47 1.43
N PHE A 74 9.22 -18.82 0.45
CA PHE A 74 10.41 -19.36 -0.22
C PHE A 74 11.57 -19.64 0.74
N THR A 75 11.84 -18.73 1.67
CA THR A 75 12.93 -18.91 2.66
C THR A 75 12.64 -20.04 3.65
N SER A 76 11.36 -20.26 4.00
CA SER A 76 10.95 -21.34 4.90
C SER A 76 11.09 -22.73 4.25
N ASP A 77 10.73 -22.87 2.98
CA ASP A 77 10.88 -24.13 2.24
C ASP A 77 12.34 -24.47 1.95
N SER A 78 13.16 -23.47 1.59
CA SER A 78 14.61 -23.65 1.42
C SER A 78 15.26 -24.23 2.68
N LYS A 79 14.95 -23.68 3.87
CA LYS A 79 15.47 -24.19 5.15
C LYS A 79 14.96 -25.59 5.50
N ARG A 80 13.77 -25.97 5.04
CA ARG A 80 13.16 -27.29 5.30
C ARG A 80 13.77 -28.36 4.38
N SER A 81 14.02 -28.02 3.11
CA SER A 81 14.74 -28.85 2.14
C SER A 81 16.19 -29.11 2.58
N ALA A 82 16.92 -28.06 2.96
CA ALA A 82 18.31 -28.18 3.42
C ALA A 82 18.46 -29.11 4.64
N ARG A 83 17.51 -29.05 5.60
CA ARG A 83 17.49 -29.96 6.76
C ARG A 83 17.20 -31.42 6.41
N ARG A 84 16.43 -31.66 5.35
CA ARG A 84 16.13 -33.02 4.89
C ARG A 84 17.34 -33.67 4.22
N CYS A 85 18.14 -32.90 3.48
CA CYS A 85 19.40 -33.39 2.91
C CYS A 85 20.49 -33.60 3.99
N SER A 86 20.57 -32.72 5.00
CA SER A 86 21.54 -32.88 6.08
C SER A 86 21.23 -34.07 7.02
N GLY A 87 19.97 -34.52 7.09
CA GLY A 87 19.57 -35.70 7.86
C GLY A 87 19.82 -37.04 7.17
N PHE A 88 20.08 -37.05 5.85
CA PHE A 88 20.18 -38.29 5.06
C PHE A 88 21.63 -38.71 4.74
N CYS A 89 22.63 -37.93 5.14
CA CYS A 89 24.05 -38.23 4.88
C CYS A 89 24.79 -38.99 6.01
N TRP A 90 24.08 -39.48 7.04
CA TRP A 90 24.70 -40.21 8.17
C TRP A 90 24.40 -41.72 8.17
N TRP A 91 24.30 -42.36 7.00
CA TRP A 91 24.32 -43.83 6.94
C TRP A 91 25.66 -44.32 6.37
N PRO A 92 26.64 -44.70 7.21
CA PRO A 92 27.76 -45.48 6.75
C PRO A 92 27.30 -46.94 6.62
N SER A 93 27.18 -47.40 5.39
CA SER A 93 27.12 -48.83 5.05
C SER A 93 28.57 -49.33 4.99
N GLY A 94 29.09 -49.84 6.10
CA GLY A 94 30.40 -50.46 6.22
C GLY A 94 30.37 -51.60 7.21
#